data_AF-A0AAJ5T618-F1
#
_entry.id   AF-A0AAJ5T618-F1
#
_cell.length_a   1.000
_cell.length_b   1.000
_cell.length_c   1.000
_cell.angle_alpha   90.00
_cell.angle_beta   90.00
_cell.angle_gamma   90.00
#
_symmetry.space_group_name_H-M   'P 1'
#
loop_
_entity.id
_entity.type
_entity.pdbx_description
1 polymer ?
#
loop_
_entity_poly.entity_id
_entity_poly.type
_entity_poly.pdbx_seq_one_letter_code
_entity_poly.pdbx_strand_id
1 'polypeptide(L)'
;MTLADIQAVAPRLVERCIVETGPFYERGSRGECLRGGYFTVSGAEFHWYEEGGVAPSCCMSRDTALHAARDSLRTIHAEAA
;
A
#
# COMPACT_ATOMS: atom_id res chain seq x y z
N MET A 1 11.73 12.95 13.36
CA MET A 1 11.76 11.63 12.70
C MET A 1 12.77 10.77 13.42
N THR A 2 12.32 9.68 14.02
CA THR A 2 13.13 8.75 14.82
C THR A 2 13.66 7.61 13.95
N LEU A 3 14.67 6.86 14.43
CA LEU A 3 15.14 5.65 13.75
C LEU A 3 14.01 4.62 13.57
N ALA A 4 13.09 4.54 14.52
CA ALA A 4 11.92 3.68 14.44
C ALA A 4 10.98 4.12 13.30
N ASP A 5 10.81 5.43 13.07
CA ASP A 5 10.03 5.95 11.94
C ASP A 5 10.69 5.61 10.60
N ILE A 6 12.02 5.71 10.52
CA ILE A 6 12.79 5.36 9.30
C ILE A 6 12.67 3.87 8.99
N GLN A 7 12.81 3.02 10.01
CA GLN A 7 12.66 1.57 9.84
C GLN A 7 11.20 1.18 9.55
N ALA A 8 10.23 1.94 10.05
CA ALA A 8 8.83 1.72 9.77
C ALA A 8 8.52 1.95 8.29
N VAL A 9 9.11 2.97 7.64
CA VAL A 9 8.84 3.30 6.22
C VAL A 9 9.69 2.55 5.21
N ALA A 10 10.70 1.79 5.65
CA ALA A 10 11.57 1.03 4.77
C ALA A 10 10.75 0.01 3.95
N PRO A 11 10.99 -0.13 2.63
CA PRO A 11 10.31 -1.14 1.82
C PRO A 11 10.55 -2.55 2.35
N ARG A 12 9.50 -3.36 2.39
CA ARG A 12 9.51 -4.73 2.91
C ARG A 12 8.93 -5.69 1.90
N LEU A 13 9.63 -6.78 1.61
CA LEU A 13 9.08 -7.86 0.80
C LEU A 13 8.01 -8.58 1.61
N VAL A 14 6.75 -8.54 1.16
CA VAL A 14 5.62 -9.22 1.82
C VAL A 14 5.45 -10.61 1.22
N GLU A 15 5.49 -10.70 -0.10
CA GLU A 15 5.36 -11.92 -0.88
C GLU A 15 6.32 -11.89 -2.08
N ARG A 16 6.48 -13.03 -2.76
CA ARG A 16 7.26 -13.08 -4.00
C ARG A 16 6.69 -12.07 -4.99
N CYS A 17 7.53 -11.12 -5.42
CA CYS A 17 7.18 -10.02 -6.33
C CYS A 17 6.22 -8.96 -5.77
N ILE A 18 5.92 -8.97 -4.46
CA ILE A 18 5.08 -7.94 -3.82
C ILE A 18 5.87 -7.26 -2.70
N VAL A 19 6.17 -5.98 -2.90
CA VAL A 19 6.87 -5.14 -1.92
C VAL A 19 5.88 -4.15 -1.33
N GLU A 20 5.87 -4.03 0.00
CA GLU A 20 5.13 -3.00 0.71
C GLU A 20 6.05 -1.83 1.07
N THR A 21 5.57 -0.61 0.86
CA THR A 21 6.26 0.62 1.28
C THR A 21 5.33 1.48 2.13
N GLY A 22 5.86 2.07 3.19
CA GLY A 22 5.10 2.83 4.18
C GLY A 22 5.23 2.24 5.59
N PRO A 23 4.62 2.87 6.62
CA PRO A 23 3.48 3.79 6.47
C PRO A 23 3.88 5.24 6.19
N PHE A 24 3.27 5.87 5.20
CA PHE A 24 3.28 7.33 5.03
C PHE A 24 2.16 7.98 5.85
N TYR A 25 2.33 9.27 6.13
CA TYR A 25 1.32 10.11 6.76
C TYR A 25 0.96 11.23 5.80
N GLU A 26 -0.26 11.21 5.28
CA GLU A 26 -0.77 12.22 4.36
C GLU A 26 -1.81 13.10 5.08
N ARG A 27 -1.81 14.40 4.79
CA ARG A 27 -2.85 15.30 5.30
C ARG A 27 -4.04 15.23 4.36
N GLY A 28 -5.11 14.58 4.79
CA GLY A 28 -6.38 14.49 4.08
C GLY A 28 -7.02 15.86 3.87
N SER A 29 -7.92 15.94 2.89
CA SER A 29 -8.54 17.18 2.42
C SER A 29 -9.34 17.93 3.49
N ARG A 30 -9.74 17.26 4.57
CA ARG A 30 -10.48 17.82 5.70
C ARG A 30 -9.60 18.08 6.93
N GLY A 31 -8.27 18.02 6.76
CA GLY A 31 -7.29 18.28 7.81
C GLY A 31 -6.95 17.06 8.69
N GLU A 32 -7.50 15.89 8.39
CA GLU A 32 -7.21 14.62 9.06
C GLU A 32 -5.87 14.03 8.59
N CYS A 33 -5.10 13.42 9.49
CA CYS A 33 -3.85 12.73 9.12
C CYS A 33 -4.18 11.27 8.75
N LEU A 34 -4.13 10.96 7.46
CA LEU A 34 -4.31 9.62 6.95
C LEU A 34 -2.98 8.87 7.02
N ARG A 35 -2.96 7.76 7.75
CA ARG A 35 -1.84 6.82 7.73
C ARG A 35 -2.10 5.80 6.63
N GLY A 36 -1.12 5.53 5.79
CA GLY A 36 -1.30 4.62 4.66
C GLY A 36 0.01 4.05 4.14
N GLY A 37 -0.07 3.23 3.12
CA GLY A 37 1.08 2.63 2.44
C GLY A 37 0.66 2.17 1.06
N TYR A 38 1.57 1.51 0.34
CA TYR A 38 1.23 0.89 -0.94
C TYR A 38 2.00 -0.39 -1.15
N PHE A 39 1.42 -1.29 -1.95
CA PHE A 39 2.11 -2.45 -2.50
C PHE A 39 2.58 -2.15 -3.91
N THR A 40 3.75 -2.65 -4.29
CA THR A 40 4.28 -2.58 -5.65
C THR A 40 4.39 -3.97 -6.25
N VAL A 41 3.82 -4.15 -7.45
CA VAL A 41 3.90 -5.38 -8.25
C VAL A 41 4.23 -4.99 -9.68
N SER A 42 5.40 -5.41 -10.17
CA SER A 42 5.83 -5.14 -11.57
C SER A 42 5.70 -3.67 -12.00
N GLY A 43 5.87 -2.73 -11.07
CA GLY A 43 5.75 -1.28 -11.32
C GLY A 43 4.34 -0.69 -11.12
N ALA A 44 3.32 -1.51 -10.88
CA ALA A 44 1.99 -1.04 -10.48
C ALA A 44 1.91 -0.83 -8.95
N GLU A 45 1.25 0.24 -8.52
CA GLU A 45 1.07 0.59 -7.11
C GLU A 45 -0.38 0.38 -6.64
N PHE A 46 -0.53 -0.24 -5.47
CA PHE A 46 -1.82 -0.51 -4.83
C PHE A 46 -1.85 0.16 -3.46
N HIS A 47 -2.46 1.34 -3.40
CA HIS A 47 -2.48 2.20 -2.22
C HIS A 47 -3.53 1.76 -1.19
N TRP A 48 -3.15 1.77 0.08
CA TRP A 48 -4.01 1.48 1.22
C TRP A 48 -3.90 2.54 2.31
N TYR A 49 -4.95 2.68 3.11
CA TYR A 49 -5.03 3.62 4.22
C TYR A 49 -5.60 2.92 5.46
N GLU A 50 -5.10 3.29 6.65
CA GLU A 50 -5.69 2.85 7.92
C GLU A 50 -7.04 3.54 8.14
N GLU A 51 -8.00 2.78 8.66
CA GLU A 51 -9.34 3.28 8.94
C GLU A 51 -9.29 4.19 10.17
N GLY A 52 -9.17 5.50 9.95
CA GLY A 52 -8.96 6.49 11.02
C GLY A 52 -9.42 7.92 10.71
N GLY A 53 -10.27 8.08 9.70
CA GLY A 53 -10.78 9.35 9.16
C GLY A 53 -11.53 9.05 7.87
N VAL A 54 -12.24 10.02 7.29
CA VAL A 54 -12.99 9.80 6.04
C VAL A 54 -11.98 9.59 4.90
N ALA A 55 -11.50 8.35 4.78
CA ALA A 55 -10.67 7.93 3.67
C ALA A 55 -11.47 8.21 2.39
N PRO A 56 -10.88 8.84 1.37
CA PRO A 56 -11.51 8.99 0.06
C PRO A 56 -12.18 7.68 -0.38
N SER A 57 -13.29 7.74 -1.10
CA SER A 57 -14.01 6.54 -1.57
C SER A 57 -13.17 5.61 -2.45
N CYS A 58 -11.99 6.05 -2.90
CA CYS A 58 -10.98 5.29 -3.62
C CYS A 58 -9.95 4.58 -2.71
N CYS A 59 -9.99 4.77 -1.39
CA CYS A 59 -9.02 4.19 -0.46
C CYS A 59 -9.37 2.75 -0.10
N MET A 60 -8.44 1.84 -0.36
CA MET A 60 -8.54 0.45 0.05
C MET A 60 -8.03 0.27 1.49
N SER A 61 -8.58 -0.70 2.21
CA SER A 61 -7.89 -1.25 3.39
C SER A 61 -6.59 -1.93 2.94
N ARG A 62 -5.65 -2.11 3.87
CA ARG A 62 -4.39 -2.81 3.59
C ARG A 62 -4.63 -4.19 2.99
N ASP A 63 -5.61 -4.93 3.51
CA ASP A 63 -5.91 -6.28 3.02
C ASP A 63 -6.53 -6.26 1.62
N THR A 64 -7.41 -5.30 1.32
CA THR A 64 -8.00 -5.14 -0.02
C THR A 64 -6.92 -4.76 -1.05
N ALA A 65 -6.01 -3.85 -0.71
CA ALA A 65 -4.90 -3.51 -1.59
C ALA A 65 -3.93 -4.68 -1.82
N LEU A 66 -3.67 -5.50 -0.78
CA LEU A 66 -2.88 -6.72 -0.91
C LEU A 66 -3.57 -7.76 -1.81
N HIS A 67 -4.88 -7.90 -1.70
CA HIS A 67 -5.66 -8.78 -2.59
C HIS A 67 -5.56 -8.32 -4.05
N ALA A 68 -5.73 -7.03 -4.31
CA ALA A 68 -5.58 -6.46 -5.66
C ALA A 68 -4.16 -6.64 -6.22
N ALA A 69 -3.13 -6.48 -5.40
CA ALA A 69 -1.74 -6.73 -5.78
C ALA A 69 -1.51 -8.19 -6.18
N ARG A 70 -2.05 -9.15 -5.42
CA ARG A 70 -1.97 -10.58 -5.74
C ARG A 70 -2.70 -10.93 -7.04
N ASP A 71 -3.88 -10.34 -7.26
CA ASP A 71 -4.65 -10.58 -8.48
C ASP A 71 -3.94 -9.99 -9.71
N SER A 72 -3.34 -8.80 -9.59
CA SER A 72 -2.51 -8.24 -10.66
C SER A 72 -1.32 -9.14 -11.00
N LEU A 73 -0.63 -9.68 -9.98
CA LEU A 73 0.47 -10.62 -10.20
C LEU A 73 0.00 -11.91 -10.90
N ARG A 74 -1.18 -12.42 -10.54
CA ARG A 74 -1.78 -13.60 -11.19
C ARG A 74 -2.07 -13.34 -12.67
N THR A 75 -2.64 -12.18 -13.00
CA THR A 75 -2.90 -11.79 -14.38
C THR A 75 -1.61 -11.71 -15.19
N ILE A 76 -0.57 -11.05 -14.66
CA ILE A 76 0.73 -10.95 -15.33
C ILE A 76 1.34 -12.34 -15.61
N HIS A 77 1.27 -13.26 -14.64
CA HIS A 77 1.76 -14.62 -14.85
C HIS A 77 0.91 -15.43 -15.83
N ALA A 78 -0.41 -15.20 -15.88
CA ALA A 78 -1.30 -15.86 -16.82
C ALA A 78 -1.08 -15.37 -18.26
N GLU A 79 -0.76 -14.09 -18.45
CA GLU A 79 -0.45 -13.50 -19.76
C GLU A 79 0.95 -13.86 -20.27
N ALA A 80 1.86 -14.30 -19.39
CA ALA A 80 3.22 -14.71 -19.72
C ALA A 80 3.37 -16.22 -20.03
N ALA A 81 2.29 -17.00 -19.92
CA ALA A 81 2.25 -18.45 -20.14
C ALA A 81 1.72 -18.80 -21.54
#